data_AF-A0A929GWY2-F1
#
_entry.id   AF-A0A929GWY2-F1
#
_cell.length_a   1.000
_cell.length_b   1.000
_cell.length_c   1.000
_cell.angle_alpha   90.00
_cell.angle_beta   90.00
_cell.angle_gamma   90.00
#
_symmetry.space_group_name_H-M   'P 1'
#
loop_
_entity.id
_entity.type
_entity.pdbx_description
1 polymer ?
#
loop_
_entity_poly.entity_id
_entity_poly.type
_entity_poly.pdbx_seq_one_letter_code
_entity_poly.pdbx_strand_id
1 'polypeptide(L)'
;VLAALQAGIIHFEATLGGLGGQPANFLDDCPAKGTGEYYYEDPRYVGLVTLEDTLVQIDEMGIEHGYDVDRILWLGRQMEKTIGRRLRSEAIINGRTLKEGHMEFARPGLKERKIKLGEEPGQKIPSDWSPKAVLPEKAKVTPMSLT
;
A
#
# COMPACT_ATOMS: atom_id res chain seq x y z
N VAL A 1 6.38 -7.05 1.29
CA VAL A 1 5.53 -7.59 2.38
C VAL A 1 4.71 -8.78 1.89
N LEU A 2 3.74 -8.62 0.98
CA LEU A 2 2.86 -9.72 0.52
C LEU A 2 3.59 -11.02 0.13
N ALA A 3 4.60 -10.96 -0.73
CA ALA A 3 5.35 -12.16 -1.14
C ALA A 3 6.05 -12.87 0.04
N ALA A 4 6.52 -12.10 1.03
CA ALA A 4 7.14 -12.65 2.23
C ALA A 4 6.10 -13.27 3.18
N LEU A 5 4.90 -12.68 3.30
CA LEU A 5 3.77 -13.31 4.01
C LEU A 5 3.40 -14.66 3.36
N GLN A 6 3.37 -14.72 2.03
CA GLN A 6 3.11 -15.97 1.29
C GLN A 6 4.18 -17.04 1.54
N ALA A 7 5.40 -16.62 1.87
CA ALA A 7 6.50 -17.51 2.26
C ALA A 7 6.53 -17.83 3.78
N GLY A 8 5.56 -17.35 4.57
CA GLY A 8 5.46 -17.62 6.01
C GLY A 8 6.24 -16.67 6.91
N ILE A 9 6.79 -15.58 6.39
CA ILE A 9 7.46 -14.55 7.21
C ILE A 9 6.39 -13.68 7.89
N ILE A 10 6.50 -13.50 9.21
CA ILE A 10 5.51 -12.79 10.03
C ILE A 10 6.08 -11.59 10.80
N HIS A 11 7.39 -11.35 10.72
CA HIS A 11 8.02 -10.19 11.35
C HIS A 11 8.51 -9.23 10.27
N PHE A 12 8.04 -7.99 10.33
CA PHE A 12 8.38 -6.93 9.40
C PHE A 12 8.71 -5.65 10.17
N GLU A 13 9.77 -4.98 9.74
CA GLU A 13 10.12 -3.66 10.25
C GLU A 13 9.56 -2.58 9.32
N ALA A 14 9.05 -1.50 9.92
CA ALA A 14 8.48 -0.37 9.21
C ALA A 14 8.64 0.90 10.06
N THR A 15 8.57 2.06 9.41
CA THR A 15 8.67 3.37 10.09
C THR A 15 7.49 4.26 9.73
N LEU A 16 7.14 5.18 10.64
CA LEU A 16 6.12 6.20 10.37
C LEU A 16 6.50 6.97 9.11
N GLY A 17 5.58 6.99 8.14
CA GLY A 17 5.73 7.70 6.88
C GLY A 17 6.92 7.27 6.03
N GLY A 18 7.51 6.09 6.29
CA GLY A 18 8.69 5.60 5.61
C GLY A 18 9.96 6.37 5.93
N LEU A 19 10.00 7.02 7.10
CA LEU A 19 11.19 7.71 7.60
C LEU A 19 12.42 6.79 7.66
N GLY A 20 13.60 7.41 7.66
CA GLY A 20 14.88 6.74 7.51
C GLY A 20 15.46 6.93 6.11
N GLY A 21 16.26 5.97 5.67
CA GLY A 21 17.03 6.04 4.43
C GLY A 21 18.51 5.80 4.71
N GLN A 22 19.30 5.44 3.71
CA GLN A 22 20.74 5.41 3.87
C GLN A 22 21.34 6.77 3.47
N PRO A 23 22.22 7.38 4.30
CA PRO A 23 22.39 7.20 5.74
C PRO A 23 21.42 8.12 6.51
N ALA A 24 20.56 7.56 7.35
CA ALA A 24 19.73 8.31 8.29
C ALA A 24 20.57 8.57 9.54
N ASN A 25 21.08 9.79 9.66
CA ASN A 25 21.88 10.20 10.81
C ASN A 25 20.98 10.95 11.78
N PHE A 26 20.85 10.45 13.01
CA PHE A 26 20.68 11.35 14.14
C PHE A 26 22.08 11.85 14.49
N LEU A 27 22.25 13.17 14.51
CA LEU A 27 23.45 13.80 15.04
C LEU A 27 22.99 14.61 16.25
N ASP A 28 23.47 14.25 17.44
CA ASP A 28 23.10 14.90 18.71
C ASP A 28 21.59 14.97 18.97
N ASP A 29 20.90 13.83 18.92
CA ASP A 29 19.45 13.69 19.13
C ASP A 29 18.56 14.52 18.18
N CYS A 30 19.16 15.15 17.18
CA CYS A 30 18.45 15.90 16.14
C CYS A 30 18.35 15.05 14.86
N PRO A 31 17.16 14.96 14.25
CA PRO A 31 17.01 14.33 12.94
C PRO A 31 17.85 15.10 11.91
N ALA A 32 18.95 14.51 11.43
CA ALA A 32 19.71 15.09 10.34
C ALA A 32 19.14 14.60 9.00
N LYS A 33 19.16 15.47 7.99
CA LYS A 33 18.93 15.04 6.62
C LYS A 33 20.08 14.09 6.28
N GLY A 34 19.76 12.87 5.83
CA GLY A 34 20.77 12.00 5.22
C GLY A 34 21.43 12.67 4.02
N THR A 35 22.36 11.99 3.35
CA THR A 35 23.03 12.50 2.14
C THR A 35 22.09 12.56 0.93
N GLY A 36 20.82 12.95 1.11
CA GLY A 36 19.71 12.83 0.18
C GLY A 36 20.07 13.35 -1.20
N GLU A 37 20.63 14.57 -1.32
CA GLU A 37 21.02 15.15 -2.62
C GLU A 37 22.15 14.39 -3.33
N TYR A 38 22.97 13.65 -2.59
CA TYR A 38 24.05 12.85 -3.17
C TYR A 38 23.53 11.56 -3.84
N TYR A 39 22.38 11.04 -3.40
CA TYR A 39 21.84 9.77 -3.89
C TYR A 39 20.48 9.90 -4.60
N TYR A 40 19.70 10.96 -4.33
CA TYR A 40 18.31 11.04 -4.73
C TYR A 40 17.87 12.49 -5.00
N GLU A 41 17.29 12.73 -6.19
CA GLU A 41 16.68 14.02 -6.53
C GLU A 41 15.43 14.31 -5.68
N ASP A 42 14.69 13.26 -5.30
CA ASP A 42 13.53 13.37 -4.45
C ASP A 42 13.67 12.51 -3.18
N PRO A 43 14.01 13.12 -2.04
CA PRO A 43 14.21 12.42 -0.78
C PRO A 43 12.92 11.92 -0.13
N ARG A 44 11.76 12.05 -0.79
CA ARG A 44 10.48 11.45 -0.35
C ARG A 44 10.38 9.97 -0.69
N TYR A 45 11.10 9.47 -1.69
CA TYR A 45 10.95 8.08 -2.17
C TYR A 45 11.94 7.08 -1.57
N VAL A 46 12.62 7.45 -0.49
CA VAL A 46 13.65 6.64 0.16
C VAL A 46 13.24 6.27 1.58
N GLY A 47 14.01 5.39 2.21
CA GLY A 47 13.74 4.92 3.57
C GLY A 47 13.04 3.58 3.64
N LEU A 48 12.62 3.23 4.85
CA LEU A 48 11.98 1.95 5.15
C LEU A 48 10.53 1.94 4.70
N VAL A 49 9.92 0.75 4.62
CA VAL A 49 8.51 0.64 4.29
C VAL A 49 7.65 1.46 5.26
N THR A 50 6.60 2.07 4.75
CA THR A 50 5.65 2.88 5.52
C THR A 50 4.86 1.98 6.46
N LEU A 51 4.90 2.28 7.76
CA LEU A 51 4.17 1.52 8.77
C LEU A 51 2.66 1.60 8.52
N GLU A 52 2.17 2.77 8.16
CA GLU A 52 0.76 3.07 7.92
C GLU A 52 0.21 2.27 6.73
N ASP A 53 0.89 2.32 5.58
CA ASP A 53 0.42 1.61 4.38
C ASP A 53 0.56 0.10 4.56
N THR A 54 1.60 -0.35 5.27
CA THR A 54 1.75 -1.76 5.64
C THR A 54 0.60 -2.21 6.52
N LEU A 55 0.29 -1.48 7.60
CA LEU A 55 -0.81 -1.85 8.49
C LEU A 55 -2.17 -1.81 7.79
N VAL A 56 -2.43 -0.81 6.94
CA VAL A 56 -3.66 -0.80 6.13
C VAL A 56 -3.72 -2.02 5.22
N GLN A 57 -2.62 -2.41 4.57
CA GLN A 57 -2.59 -3.65 3.79
C GLN A 57 -2.94 -4.89 4.64
N ILE A 58 -2.30 -5.05 5.80
CA ILE A 58 -2.48 -6.22 6.66
C ILE A 58 -3.90 -6.27 7.24
N ASP A 59 -4.43 -5.14 7.69
CA ASP A 59 -5.78 -5.01 8.23
C ASP A 59 -6.84 -5.32 7.17
N GLU A 60 -6.69 -4.80 5.94
CA GLU A 60 -7.61 -5.08 4.83
C GLU A 60 -7.55 -6.53 4.36
N MET A 61 -6.45 -7.23 4.61
CA MET A 61 -6.32 -8.68 4.40
C MET A 61 -6.94 -9.50 5.55
N GLY A 62 -7.41 -8.87 6.62
CA GLY A 62 -8.00 -9.53 7.79
C GLY A 62 -7.00 -10.29 8.65
N ILE A 63 -5.72 -9.92 8.59
CA ILE A 63 -4.65 -10.56 9.36
C ILE A 63 -4.50 -9.82 10.71
N GLU A 64 -4.44 -10.56 11.81
CA GLU A 64 -4.23 -9.98 13.14
C GLU A 64 -2.83 -9.36 13.26
N HIS A 65 -2.76 -8.12 13.73
CA HIS A 65 -1.50 -7.38 13.89
C HIS A 65 -1.35 -6.65 15.24
N GLY A 66 -2.43 -6.52 16.03
CA GLY A 66 -2.37 -5.93 17.37
C GLY A 66 -2.21 -4.41 17.45
N TYR A 67 -2.36 -3.68 16.34
CA TYR A 67 -2.28 -2.21 16.29
C TYR A 67 -3.66 -1.58 16.17
N ASP A 68 -3.82 -0.41 16.78
CA ASP A 68 -4.90 0.52 16.44
C ASP A 68 -4.47 1.33 15.22
N VAL A 69 -4.99 0.95 14.04
CA VAL A 69 -4.60 1.58 12.76
C VAL A 69 -4.97 3.06 12.74
N ASP A 70 -6.14 3.43 13.25
CA ASP A 70 -6.58 4.84 13.23
C ASP A 70 -5.66 5.71 14.09
N ARG A 71 -5.21 5.18 15.24
CA ARG A 71 -4.20 5.83 16.07
C ARG A 71 -2.86 5.97 15.34
N ILE A 72 -2.44 4.95 14.59
CA ILE A 72 -1.21 5.02 13.79
C ILE A 72 -1.32 6.07 12.69
N LEU A 73 -2.43 6.15 11.96
CA LEU A 73 -2.67 7.19 10.96
C LEU A 73 -2.66 8.59 11.59
N TRP A 74 -3.24 8.75 12.78
CA TRP A 74 -3.18 10.00 13.54
C TRP A 74 -1.74 10.37 13.94
N LEU A 75 -0.94 9.39 14.40
CA LEU A 75 0.47 9.58 14.75
C LEU A 75 1.29 10.01 13.53
N GLY A 76 1.08 9.39 12.37
CA GLY A 76 1.73 9.81 11.12
C GLY A 76 1.45 11.27 10.78
N ARG A 77 0.21 11.73 10.94
CA ARG A 77 -0.16 13.15 10.75
C ARG A 77 0.50 14.08 11.78
N GLN A 78 0.69 13.64 13.02
CA GLN A 78 1.43 14.43 14.00
C GLN A 78 2.92 14.48 13.65
N MET A 79 3.47 13.38 13.15
CA MET A 79 4.87 13.31 12.74
C MET A 79 5.16 14.31 11.61
N GLU A 80 4.28 14.46 10.61
CA GLU A 80 4.42 15.50 9.57
C GLU A 80 4.58 16.92 10.16
N LYS A 81 3.84 17.24 11.23
CA LYS A 81 3.95 18.53 11.93
C LYS A 81 5.29 18.65 12.66
N THR A 82 5.73 17.58 13.32
CA THR A 82 7.01 17.54 14.05
C THR A 82 8.20 17.75 13.13
N ILE A 83 8.22 17.09 11.97
CA ILE A 83 9.35 17.15 11.03
C ILE A 83 9.24 18.30 10.02
N GLY A 84 8.12 19.03 10.01
CA GLY A 84 7.87 20.15 9.11
C GLY A 84 7.82 19.77 7.61
N ARG A 85 7.52 18.51 7.28
CA ARG A 85 7.40 18.04 5.88
C ARG A 85 6.36 16.93 5.76
N ARG A 86 5.85 16.76 4.53
CA ARG A 86 4.96 15.65 4.19
C ARG A 86 5.70 14.32 4.18
N LEU A 87 5.03 13.30 4.70
CA LEU A 87 5.46 11.91 4.66
C LEU A 87 4.94 11.23 3.39
N ARG A 88 5.54 10.11 2.99
CA ARG A 88 5.18 9.42 1.74
C ARG A 88 3.99 8.47 1.87
N SER A 89 3.50 8.24 3.09
CA SER A 89 2.43 7.27 3.30
C SER A 89 1.14 7.73 2.62
N GLU A 90 0.63 6.89 1.74
CA GLU A 90 -0.65 7.10 1.08
C GLU A 90 -1.82 6.98 2.07
N ALA A 91 -1.71 6.10 3.07
CA ALA A 91 -2.72 5.91 4.10
C ALA A 91 -2.84 7.12 5.05
N ILE A 92 -1.75 7.84 5.35
CA ILE A 92 -1.83 9.11 6.09
C ILE A 92 -2.69 10.12 5.32
N ILE A 93 -2.47 10.18 4.00
CA ILE A 93 -3.05 11.16 3.08
C ILE A 93 -4.53 10.86 2.83
N ASN A 94 -4.83 9.63 2.43
CA ASN A 94 -6.14 9.22 1.95
C ASN A 94 -6.98 8.51 3.02
N GLY A 95 -6.35 8.05 4.10
CA GLY A 95 -7.01 7.21 5.10
C GLY A 95 -7.10 5.75 4.65
N ARG A 96 -7.96 5.00 5.34
CA ARG A 96 -8.30 3.61 5.01
C ARG A 96 -9.17 3.53 3.75
N THR A 97 -9.33 2.31 3.22
CA THR A 97 -10.21 2.08 2.08
C THR A 97 -11.67 2.34 2.45
N LEU A 98 -12.28 3.36 1.86
CA LEU A 98 -13.72 3.62 2.00
C LEU A 98 -14.52 2.57 1.20
N LYS A 99 -15.23 1.68 1.89
CA LYS A 99 -15.95 0.56 1.26
C LYS A 99 -17.19 1.01 0.50
N GLU A 100 -17.87 2.06 0.97
CA GLU A 100 -19.02 2.64 0.30
C GLU A 100 -18.62 3.44 -0.95
N GLY A 101 -17.35 3.84 -1.02
CA GLY A 101 -16.84 4.72 -2.06
C GLY A 101 -17.37 6.15 -1.97
N HIS A 102 -16.84 7.00 -2.84
CA HIS A 102 -17.22 8.41 -2.95
C HIS A 102 -18.36 8.54 -3.97
N MET A 103 -19.59 8.73 -3.48
CA MET A 103 -20.78 8.84 -4.34
C MET A 103 -20.74 10.07 -5.25
N GLU A 104 -19.97 11.10 -4.89
CA GLU A 104 -19.68 12.26 -5.74
C GLU A 104 -18.90 11.90 -7.03
N PHE A 105 -18.18 10.77 -7.02
CA PHE A 105 -17.48 10.22 -8.19
C PHE A 105 -18.22 9.02 -8.80
N ALA A 106 -19.44 8.72 -8.31
CA ALA A 106 -20.26 7.68 -8.91
C ALA A 106 -20.53 8.04 -10.38
N ARG A 107 -20.53 7.03 -11.26
CA ARG A 107 -20.77 7.21 -12.70
C ARG A 107 -22.27 7.12 -12.99
N PRO A 108 -23.00 8.24 -13.16
CA PRO A 108 -24.42 8.18 -13.49
C PRO A 108 -24.53 7.51 -14.86
N GLY A 109 -25.43 6.54 -15.03
CA GLY A 109 -25.56 5.79 -16.28
C GLY A 109 -24.78 4.46 -16.34
N LEU A 110 -23.94 4.14 -15.35
CA LEU A 110 -23.18 2.88 -15.37
C LEU A 110 -24.12 1.66 -15.37
N LYS A 111 -25.18 1.69 -14.56
CA LYS A 111 -26.15 0.61 -14.46
C LYS A 111 -26.85 0.37 -15.79
N GLU A 112 -27.31 1.44 -16.42
CA GLU A 112 -27.99 1.42 -17.73
C GLU A 112 -27.03 0.93 -18.82
N ARG A 113 -25.76 1.36 -18.79
CA ARG A 113 -24.74 0.92 -19.74
C ARG A 113 -24.42 -0.56 -19.59
N LYS A 114 -24.32 -1.07 -18.37
CA LYS A 114 -24.12 -2.51 -18.09
C LYS A 114 -25.28 -3.34 -18.65
N ILE A 115 -26.52 -2.91 -18.41
CA ILE A 115 -27.72 -3.56 -18.99
C ILE A 115 -27.65 -3.55 -20.52
N LYS A 116 -27.29 -2.42 -21.14
CA LYS A 116 -27.18 -2.31 -22.60
C LYS A 116 -26.07 -3.22 -23.19
N LEU A 117 -25.01 -3.46 -22.43
CA LEU A 117 -23.92 -4.37 -22.81
C LEU A 117 -24.24 -5.84 -22.50
N GLY A 118 -25.40 -6.14 -21.91
CA GLY A 118 -25.79 -7.48 -21.52
C GLY A 118 -25.00 -8.04 -20.34
N GLU A 119 -24.43 -7.17 -19.49
CA GLU A 119 -23.72 -7.60 -18.28
C GLU A 119 -24.70 -7.98 -17.16
N GLU A 120 -24.45 -9.12 -16.52
CA GLU A 120 -25.24 -9.58 -15.38
C GLU A 120 -24.99 -8.74 -14.11
N PRO A 121 -25.97 -8.63 -13.19
CA PRO A 121 -25.77 -7.95 -11.90
C PRO A 121 -24.59 -8.54 -11.13
N GLY A 122 -23.63 -7.69 -10.76
CA GLY A 122 -22.43 -8.10 -10.02
C GLY A 122 -21.30 -8.66 -10.90
N GLN A 123 -21.46 -8.71 -12.22
CA GLN A 123 -20.39 -9.11 -13.14
C GLN A 123 -19.19 -8.15 -13.01
N LYS A 124 -18.03 -8.72 -12.65
CA LYS A 124 -16.75 -8.00 -12.47
C LYS A 124 -15.83 -8.11 -13.70
N ILE A 125 -15.96 -9.18 -14.46
CA ILE A 125 -15.15 -9.50 -15.66
C ILE A 125 -16.07 -9.91 -16.81
N PRO A 126 -15.65 -9.79 -18.08
CA PRO A 126 -16.43 -10.28 -19.21
C PRO A 126 -16.81 -11.76 -19.04
N SER A 127 -18.04 -12.11 -19.41
CA SER A 127 -18.60 -13.46 -19.18
C SER A 127 -17.95 -14.54 -20.03
N ASP A 128 -17.32 -14.14 -21.13
CA ASP A 128 -16.56 -15.00 -22.04
C ASP A 128 -15.14 -15.30 -21.55
N TRP A 129 -14.68 -14.64 -20.47
CA TRP A 129 -13.34 -14.87 -19.92
C TRP A 129 -13.31 -16.10 -19.02
N SER A 130 -12.22 -16.86 -19.09
CA SER A 130 -12.03 -18.03 -18.24
C SER A 130 -11.87 -17.64 -16.76
N PRO A 131 -12.38 -18.44 -15.80
CA PRO A 131 -12.22 -18.17 -14.37
C PRO A 131 -10.76 -18.13 -13.90
N LYS A 132 -9.86 -18.82 -14.61
CA LYS A 132 -8.42 -18.81 -14.37
C LYS A 132 -7.73 -18.09 -15.51
N ALA A 133 -6.78 -17.23 -15.18
CA ALA A 133 -5.92 -16.61 -16.17
C ALA A 133 -5.06 -17.68 -16.85
N VAL A 134 -5.09 -17.72 -18.19
CA VAL A 134 -4.19 -18.55 -18.98
C VAL A 134 -2.95 -17.73 -19.30
N LEU A 135 -1.85 -18.04 -18.62
CA LEU A 135 -0.58 -17.39 -18.89
C LEU A 135 0.01 -17.90 -20.22
N PRO A 136 0.62 -17.02 -21.04
CA PRO A 136 1.37 -17.47 -22.21
C PRO A 136 2.56 -18.34 -21.76
N GLU A 137 2.95 -19.34 -22.56
CA GLU A 137 4.00 -20.32 -22.19
C GLU A 137 5.27 -19.68 -21.64
N LYS A 138 5.72 -18.58 -22.25
CA LYS A 138 6.90 -17.80 -21.80
C LYS A 138 6.82 -17.24 -20.37
N ALA A 139 5.62 -17.14 -19.80
CA ALA A 139 5.36 -16.63 -18.46
C ALA A 139 4.97 -17.73 -17.46
N LYS A 140 4.87 -18.99 -17.91
CA LYS A 140 4.64 -20.13 -17.02
C LYS A 140 5.96 -20.48 -16.35
N VAL A 141 6.15 -20.02 -15.12
CA VAL A 141 7.31 -20.40 -14.31
C VAL A 141 7.03 -21.78 -13.72
N THR A 142 7.88 -22.76 -14.04
CA THR A 142 7.84 -24.07 -13.37
C THR A 142 8.11 -23.85 -11.89
N PRO A 143 7.27 -24.33 -10.96
CA PRO A 143 7.58 -24.23 -9.54
C PRO A 143 8.94 -24.88 -9.28
N MET A 144 9.90 -24.11 -8.75
CA MET A 144 11.14 -24.68 -8.24
C MET A 144 10.76 -25.56 -7.04
N SER A 145 11.00 -26.88 -7.12
CA SER A 145 10.81 -27.74 -5.96
C SER A 145 11.84 -27.36 -4.91
N LEU A 146 11.38 -26.77 -3.81
CA LEU A 146 12.16 -26.66 -2.59
C LEU A 146 12.16 -28.03 -1.92
N THR A 147 13.06 -28.90 -2.37
CA THR A 147 13.51 -30.09 -1.63
C THR A 147 14.78 -29.76 -0.87
#